data_AF-A0A417SMF8-F1
#
_entry.id   AF-A0A417SMF8-F1
#
_cell.length_a   1.000
_cell.length_b   1.000
_cell.length_c   1.000
_cell.angle_alpha   90.00
_cell.angle_beta   90.00
_cell.angle_gamma   90.00
#
_symmetry.space_group_name_H-M   'P 1'
#
loop_
_entity.id
_entity.type
_entity.pdbx_description
1 polymer ?
#
loop_
_entity_poly.entity_id
_entity_poly.type
_entity_poly.pdbx_seq_one_letter_code
_entity_poly.pdbx_strand_id
1 'polypeptide(L)'
;MILCTQKFYYKEEAGIYHYWYNPDSISKSFREGRWESCKKIIEHAEIEFRNRKEYCFEQQLNWLTWFVILVGLKERGKMTDRSERKVYCRKLLNDPVVRRCPLKIQELDVPEKQKILLYMIKKNWWWIFSLI
;
A
#
# COMPACT_ATOMS: atom_id res chain seq x y z
N MET A 1 0.55 19.30 12.81
CA MET A 1 0.82 19.67 14.21
C MET A 1 -0.03 20.90 14.51
N ILE A 2 -1.04 20.81 15.38
CA ILE A 2 -1.88 21.96 15.75
C ILE A 2 -1.40 22.39 17.14
N LEU A 3 -0.61 23.46 17.21
CA LEU A 3 0.14 23.82 18.41
C LEU A 3 -0.53 24.88 19.31
N CYS A 4 -1.71 25.40 18.98
CA CYS A 4 -2.34 26.48 19.77
C CYS A 4 -3.87 26.38 19.81
N THR A 5 -4.43 25.43 20.54
CA THR A 5 -5.82 25.58 21.02
C THR A 5 -5.93 25.24 22.50
N GLN A 6 -6.57 26.13 23.26
CA GLN A 6 -6.77 25.97 24.71
C GLN A 6 -8.10 25.28 25.06
N LYS A 7 -8.97 25.03 24.08
CA LYS A 7 -10.24 24.30 24.29
C LYS A 7 -10.53 23.40 23.09
N PHE A 8 -10.81 22.14 23.37
CA PHE A 8 -11.22 21.15 22.40
C PHE A 8 -12.69 20.78 22.69
N TYR A 9 -13.57 21.00 21.72
CA TYR A 9 -14.97 20.57 21.82
C TYR A 9 -15.14 19.34 20.94
N TYR A 10 -15.30 18.17 21.55
CA TYR A 10 -15.79 16.99 20.84
C TYR A 10 -17.33 17.05 20.83
N LYS A 11 -17.92 16.90 19.65
CA LYS A 11 -19.36 16.65 19.53
C LYS A 11 -19.61 15.19 19.94
N GLU A 12 -20.40 14.96 20.99
CA GLU A 12 -20.74 13.61 21.49
C GLU A 12 -21.56 12.79 20.48
N GLU A 13 -22.30 13.47 19.60
CA GLU A 13 -23.06 12.81 18.55
C GLU A 13 -22.15 12.43 17.38
N ALA A 14 -22.28 11.18 16.91
CA ALA A 14 -21.65 10.73 15.69
C ALA A 14 -21.98 11.72 14.56
N GLY A 15 -20.98 12.52 14.14
CA GLY A 15 -21.11 13.35 12.97
C GLY A 15 -21.53 12.45 11.82
N ILE A 16 -22.70 12.72 11.22
CA ILE A 16 -23.21 11.94 10.10
C ILE A 16 -22.25 12.19 8.92
N TYR A 17 -21.21 11.38 8.83
CA TYR A 17 -20.29 11.40 7.72
C TYR A 17 -21.00 10.71 6.56
N HIS A 18 -21.74 11.50 5.77
CA HIS A 18 -22.33 11.03 4.54
C HIS A 18 -21.21 10.74 3.54
N TYR A 19 -20.69 9.52 3.57
CA TYR A 19 -19.81 9.03 2.52
C TYR A 19 -20.65 8.88 1.25
N TRP A 20 -20.60 9.89 0.38
CA TRP A 20 -21.21 9.78 -0.94
C TRP A 20 -20.50 8.66 -1.70
N TYR A 21 -21.24 7.59 -1.97
CA TYR A 21 -20.74 6.44 -2.71
C TYR A 21 -20.49 6.89 -4.16
N ASN A 22 -19.23 7.19 -4.48
CA ASN A 22 -18.79 7.41 -5.84
C ASN A 22 -18.33 6.06 -6.43
N PRO A 23 -19.13 5.38 -7.28
CA PRO A 23 -18.75 4.12 -7.94
C PRO A 23 -17.50 4.28 -8.80
N ASP A 24 -17.26 5.49 -9.32
CA ASP A 24 -16.11 5.86 -10.12
C ASP A 24 -14.92 6.33 -9.26
N SER A 25 -15.02 6.24 -7.93
CA SER A 25 -13.88 6.48 -7.06
C SER A 25 -12.75 5.49 -7.37
N ILE A 26 -11.52 6.00 -7.46
CA ILE A 26 -10.27 5.24 -7.62
C ILE A 26 -10.13 4.15 -6.53
N SER A 27 -10.84 4.30 -5.40
CA SER A 27 -10.88 3.31 -4.33
C SER A 27 -11.60 2.00 -4.70
N LYS A 28 -12.46 1.96 -5.74
CA LYS A 28 -13.36 0.82 -6.03
C LYS A 28 -13.16 0.16 -7.39
N SER A 29 -12.91 0.90 -8.46
CA SER A 29 -12.67 0.33 -9.81
C SER A 29 -11.19 -0.04 -10.01
N PHE A 30 -10.90 -1.17 -10.69
CA PHE A 30 -9.57 -1.34 -11.29
C PHE A 30 -9.40 -0.21 -12.29
N ARG A 31 -8.36 0.60 -12.11
CA ARG A 31 -7.93 1.55 -13.12
C ARG A 31 -6.52 1.19 -13.50
N GLU A 32 -6.30 1.05 -14.81
CA GLU A 32 -4.96 1.01 -15.36
C GLU A 32 -4.17 2.21 -14.80
N GLY A 33 -3.00 1.95 -14.20
CA GLY A 33 -2.21 2.98 -13.53
C GLY A 33 -2.36 3.08 -12.01
N ARG A 34 -3.19 2.26 -11.35
CA ARG A 34 -3.28 2.26 -9.87
C ARG A 34 -1.93 2.01 -9.19
N TRP A 35 -1.08 1.15 -9.77
CA TRP A 35 0.29 0.94 -9.27
C TRP A 35 1.15 2.22 -9.37
N GLU A 36 0.97 3.03 -10.41
CA GLU A 36 1.65 4.31 -10.54
C GLU A 36 1.16 5.32 -9.49
N SER A 37 -0.15 5.36 -9.21
CA SER A 37 -0.70 6.17 -8.09
C SER A 37 -0.15 5.71 -6.74
N CYS A 38 -0.07 4.39 -6.52
CA CYS A 38 0.53 3.77 -5.35
C CYS A 38 2.00 4.21 -5.14
N LYS A 39 2.79 4.26 -6.22
CA LYS A 39 4.18 4.77 -6.15
C LYS A 39 4.25 6.25 -5.76
N LYS A 40 3.35 7.10 -6.28
CA LYS A 40 3.27 8.51 -5.88
C LYS A 40 2.96 8.68 -4.39
N ILE A 41 2.11 7.83 -3.81
CA ILE A 41 1.84 7.84 -2.36
C ILE A 41 3.12 7.57 -1.57
N ILE A 42 3.89 6.55 -1.97
CA ILE A 42 5.16 6.21 -1.33
C ILE A 42 6.15 7.37 -1.47
N GLU A 43 6.30 7.91 -2.68
CA GLU A 43 7.19 9.04 -2.98
C GLU A 43 6.87 10.26 -2.12
N HIS A 44 5.61 10.70 -2.07
CA HIS A 44 5.21 11.84 -1.25
C HIS A 44 5.42 11.59 0.25
N ALA A 45 5.14 10.39 0.74
CA ALA A 45 5.39 10.04 2.13
C ALA A 45 6.89 10.05 2.45
N GLU A 46 7.73 9.53 1.56
CA GLU A 46 9.19 9.57 1.74
C GLU A 46 9.71 11.01 1.75
N ILE A 47 9.27 11.88 0.83
CA ILE A 47 9.64 13.30 0.81
C ILE A 47 9.26 13.99 2.12
N GLU A 48 8.05 13.75 2.60
CA GLU A 48 7.48 14.43 3.75
C GLU A 48 8.08 13.95 5.09
N PHE A 49 8.39 12.65 5.22
CA PHE A 49 8.70 12.04 6.51
C PHE A 49 10.13 11.52 6.67
N ARG A 50 10.89 11.26 5.59
CA ARG A 50 12.22 10.60 5.69
C ARG A 50 13.24 11.42 6.47
N ASN A 51 13.23 12.74 6.32
CA ASN A 51 14.26 13.65 6.86
C ASN A 51 13.78 14.50 8.04
N ARG A 52 12.72 14.08 8.74
CA ARG A 52 12.23 14.77 9.94
C ARG A 52 13.24 14.58 11.07
N LYS A 53 13.63 15.67 11.74
CA LYS A 53 14.66 15.65 12.79
C LYS A 53 14.10 15.18 14.12
N GLU A 54 12.82 15.44 14.33
CA GLU A 54 12.12 15.24 15.60
C GLU A 54 11.68 13.79 15.80
N TYR A 55 11.44 13.05 14.70
CA TYR A 55 10.93 11.69 14.74
C TYR A 55 11.48 10.85 13.58
N CYS A 56 11.84 9.59 13.89
CA CYS A 56 12.23 8.62 12.87
C CYS A 56 11.01 7.85 12.36
N PHE A 57 10.66 8.03 11.08
CA PHE A 57 9.54 7.38 10.42
C PHE A 57 9.93 6.19 9.54
N GLU A 58 11.18 5.71 9.63
CA GLU A 58 11.69 4.67 8.74
C GLU A 58 10.80 3.42 8.72
N GLN A 59 10.38 2.96 9.90
CA GLN A 59 9.53 1.78 10.01
C GLN A 59 8.13 2.00 9.43
N GLN A 60 7.54 3.17 9.67
CA GLN A 60 6.22 3.54 9.15
C GLN A 60 6.24 3.66 7.63
N LEU A 61 7.33 4.19 7.05
CA LEU A 61 7.53 4.24 5.60
C LEU A 61 7.69 2.83 5.00
N ASN A 62 8.38 1.92 5.70
CA ASN A 62 8.46 0.51 5.30
C ASN A 62 7.08 -0.16 5.34
N TRP A 63 6.30 0.05 6.40
CA TRP A 63 4.94 -0.50 6.52
C TRP A 63 4.00 0.05 5.44
N LEU A 64 4.03 1.36 5.19
CA LEU A 64 3.26 1.98 4.12
C LEU A 64 3.61 1.36 2.77
N THR A 65 4.90 1.19 2.49
CA THR A 65 5.36 0.58 1.23
C THR A 65 4.82 -0.84 1.08
N TRP A 66 4.92 -1.68 2.11
CA TRP A 66 4.37 -3.04 2.07
C TRP A 66 2.85 -3.07 1.92
N PHE A 67 2.14 -2.20 2.64
CA PHE A 67 0.69 -2.06 2.51
C PHE A 67 0.30 -1.73 1.07
N VAL A 68 0.97 -0.76 0.46
CA VAL A 68 0.72 -0.31 -0.91
C VAL A 68 1.06 -1.40 -1.94
N ILE A 69 2.13 -2.17 -1.74
CA ILE A 69 2.47 -3.33 -2.58
C ILE A 69 1.35 -4.37 -2.55
N LEU A 70 0.84 -4.70 -1.36
CA LEU A 70 -0.27 -5.66 -1.21
C LEU A 70 -1.55 -5.16 -1.88
N VAL A 71 -1.86 -3.86 -1.75
CA VAL A 71 -2.99 -3.23 -2.44
C VAL A 71 -2.84 -3.32 -3.95
N GLY A 72 -1.66 -3.00 -4.49
CA GLY A 72 -1.37 -3.14 -5.92
C GLY A 72 -1.54 -4.59 -6.38
N LEU A 73 -0.94 -5.54 -5.67
CA LEU A 73 -1.00 -6.96 -6.04
C LEU A 73 -2.42 -7.53 -5.98
N LYS A 74 -3.31 -6.99 -5.13
CA LYS A 74 -4.73 -7.39 -5.07
C LYS A 74 -5.48 -7.11 -6.38
N GLU A 75 -5.07 -6.11 -7.14
CA GLU A 75 -5.72 -5.73 -8.40
C GLU A 75 -5.63 -6.81 -9.47
N ARG A 76 -4.65 -7.71 -9.39
CA ARG A 76 -4.51 -8.85 -10.32
C ARG A 76 -5.77 -9.74 -10.36
N GLY A 77 -6.53 -9.79 -9.27
CA GLY A 77 -7.76 -10.57 -9.17
C GLY A 77 -8.93 -9.97 -9.96
N LYS A 78 -8.79 -8.73 -10.45
CA LYS A 78 -9.78 -8.06 -11.31
C LYS A 78 -9.50 -8.28 -12.79
N MET A 79 -8.31 -8.78 -13.15
CA MET A 79 -7.94 -9.09 -14.54
C MET A 79 -8.51 -10.45 -14.93
N THR A 80 -9.27 -10.49 -16.02
CA THR A 80 -9.82 -11.74 -16.57
C THR A 80 -8.81 -12.46 -17.46
N ASP A 81 -7.98 -11.71 -18.19
CA ASP A 81 -6.97 -12.30 -19.07
C ASP A 81 -5.73 -12.77 -18.29
N ARG A 82 -5.31 -14.01 -18.54
CA ARG A 82 -4.17 -14.62 -17.85
C ARG A 82 -2.85 -14.02 -18.28
N SER A 83 -2.72 -13.61 -19.54
CA SER A 83 -1.49 -13.02 -20.07
C SER A 83 -1.28 -11.61 -19.51
N GLU A 84 -2.35 -10.81 -19.44
CA GLU A 84 -2.39 -9.51 -18.78
C GLU A 84 -1.99 -9.64 -17.31
N ARG A 85 -2.60 -10.58 -16.58
CA ARG A 85 -2.26 -10.83 -15.16
C ARG A 85 -0.78 -11.21 -14.98
N LYS A 86 -0.24 -12.03 -15.89
CA LYS A 86 1.17 -12.43 -15.89
C LYS A 86 2.09 -11.23 -16.10
N VAL A 87 1.81 -10.40 -17.11
CA VAL A 87 2.55 -9.17 -17.40
C VAL A 87 2.49 -8.21 -16.21
N TYR A 88 1.31 -8.02 -15.63
CA TYR A 88 1.10 -7.15 -14.47
C TYR A 88 1.91 -7.61 -13.25
N CYS A 89 1.77 -8.87 -12.83
CA CYS A 89 2.49 -9.40 -11.67
C CYS A 89 4.00 -9.31 -11.86
N ARG A 90 4.48 -9.62 -13.08
CA ARG A 90 5.90 -9.49 -13.42
C ARG A 90 6.36 -8.03 -13.33
N LYS A 91 5.61 -7.08 -13.88
CA LYS A 91 5.95 -5.65 -13.83
C LYS A 91 6.00 -5.14 -12.38
N LEU A 92 4.97 -5.43 -11.58
CA LEU A 92 4.87 -4.96 -10.20
C LEU A 92 5.99 -5.53 -9.31
N LEU A 93 6.22 -6.84 -9.33
CA LEU A 93 7.20 -7.47 -8.43
C LEU A 93 8.67 -7.21 -8.83
N ASN A 94 8.92 -6.82 -10.09
CA ASN A 94 10.23 -6.36 -10.55
C ASN A 94 10.43 -4.84 -10.38
N ASP A 95 9.40 -4.10 -9.96
CA ASP A 95 9.51 -2.65 -9.78
C ASP A 95 10.57 -2.31 -8.70
N PRO A 96 11.48 -1.35 -8.94
CA PRO A 96 12.52 -0.98 -8.01
C PRO A 96 12.02 -0.62 -6.60
N VAL A 97 10.82 -0.05 -6.48
CA VAL A 97 10.20 0.26 -5.18
C VAL A 97 9.98 -1.02 -4.37
N VAL A 98 9.44 -2.07 -5.01
CA VAL A 98 9.21 -3.38 -4.38
C VAL A 98 10.52 -4.08 -4.05
N ARG A 99 11.56 -3.88 -4.86
CA ARG A 99 12.84 -4.54 -4.67
C ARG A 99 13.69 -3.95 -3.56
N ARG A 100 13.69 -2.62 -3.45
CA ARG A 100 14.41 -1.89 -2.41
C ARG A 100 13.74 -1.99 -1.04
N CYS A 101 12.42 -2.15 -0.98
CA CYS A 101 11.71 -2.25 0.30
C CYS A 101 12.25 -3.43 1.16
N PRO A 102 12.78 -3.17 2.38
CA PRO A 102 13.30 -4.21 3.24
C PRO A 102 12.16 -5.06 3.79
N LEU A 103 12.38 -6.37 3.92
CA LEU A 103 11.44 -7.28 4.57
C LEU A 103 12.02 -7.74 5.90
N LYS A 104 11.50 -7.19 6.99
CA LYS A 104 11.85 -7.59 8.35
C LYS A 104 10.70 -8.41 8.95
N ILE A 105 10.60 -9.68 8.53
CA ILE A 105 9.44 -10.55 8.86
C ILE A 105 9.17 -10.63 10.36
N GLN A 106 10.22 -10.65 11.18
CA GLN A 106 10.11 -10.77 12.64
C GLN A 106 9.51 -9.53 13.31
N GLU A 107 9.61 -8.36 12.67
CA GLU A 107 9.05 -7.10 13.19
C GLU A 107 7.59 -6.89 12.77
N LEU A 108 7.02 -7.81 11.98
CA LEU A 108 5.65 -7.71 11.48
C LEU A 108 4.71 -8.57 12.33
N ASP A 109 3.83 -7.89 13.06
CA ASP A 109 2.71 -8.51 13.76
C ASP A 109 1.56 -8.80 12.78
N VAL A 110 1.75 -9.85 11.97
CA VAL A 110 0.79 -10.30 10.96
C VAL A 110 0.65 -11.82 10.99
N PRO A 111 -0.50 -12.38 10.56
CA PRO A 111 -0.69 -13.82 10.50
C PRO A 111 0.39 -14.52 9.64
N GLU A 112 0.73 -15.76 9.98
CA GLU A 112 1.76 -16.56 9.26
C GLU A 112 1.50 -16.65 7.75
N LYS A 113 0.23 -16.77 7.35
CA LYS A 113 -0.17 -16.74 5.93
C LYS A 113 0.27 -15.45 5.22
N GLN A 114 0.19 -14.30 5.90
CA GLN A 114 0.65 -13.03 5.35
C GLN A 114 2.19 -12.98 5.30
N LYS A 115 2.89 -13.51 6.30
CA LYS A 115 4.36 -13.61 6.28
C LYS A 115 4.86 -14.41 5.07
N ILE A 116 4.21 -15.53 4.77
CA ILE A 116 4.51 -16.35 3.57
C ILE A 116 4.31 -15.52 2.30
N LEU A 117 3.18 -14.81 2.16
CA LEU A 117 2.93 -13.96 0.99
C LEU A 117 4.00 -12.89 0.80
N LEU A 118 4.37 -12.18 1.88
CA LEU A 118 5.41 -11.16 1.85
C LEU A 118 6.77 -11.74 1.44
N TYR A 119 7.11 -12.93 1.95
CA TYR A 119 8.32 -13.64 1.56
C TYR A 119 8.34 -13.99 0.06
N MET A 120 7.22 -14.51 -0.48
CA MET A 120 7.08 -14.82 -1.91
C MET A 120 7.23 -13.56 -2.78
N ILE A 121 6.65 -12.44 -2.35
CA ILE A 121 6.84 -11.13 -3.01
C ILE A 121 8.32 -10.73 -2.99
N LYS A 122 9.01 -10.90 -1.86
CA LYS A 122 10.44 -10.56 -1.73
C LYS A 122 11.32 -11.46 -2.61
N LYS A 123 10.98 -12.73 -2.76
CA LYS A 123 11.65 -13.68 -3.67
C LYS A 123 11.26 -13.53 -5.14
N ASN A 124 10.42 -12.55 -5.46
CA ASN A 124 10.01 -12.23 -6.84
C ASN A 124 9.30 -13.41 -7.54
N TRP A 125 8.50 -14.17 -6.81
CA TRP A 125 7.74 -15.31 -7.36
C TRP A 125 6.46 -14.86 -8.09
N TRP A 126 6.61 -13.93 -9.03
CA TRP A 126 5.50 -13.33 -9.77
C TRP A 126 4.66 -14.35 -10.55
N TRP A 127 5.27 -15.46 -10.96
CA TRP A 127 4.58 -16.53 -11.67
C TRP A 127 3.51 -17.17 -10.80
N ILE A 128 3.76 -17.38 -9.49
CA ILE A 128 2.76 -17.94 -8.57
C ILE A 128 1.58 -16.97 -8.43
N PHE A 129 1.85 -15.68 -8.25
CA PHE A 129 0.80 -14.67 -8.16
C PHE A 129 -0.02 -14.52 -9.45
N SER A 130 0.55 -14.86 -10.60
CA SER A 130 -0.19 -14.89 -11.86
C SER A 130 -1.16 -16.07 -11.98
N LEU A 131 -0.97 -17.12 -11.16
CA LEU A 131 -1.82 -18.32 -11.13
C LEU A 131 -2.96 -18.22 -10.09
N ILE A 132 -2.77 -17.41 -9.03
CA ILE A 132 -3.69 -17.23 -7.90
C ILE A 132 -4.37 -15.85 -7.96
#